data_AF-A0A8B6FGI7-F1
#
_entry.id   AF-A0A8B6FGI7-F1
#
_cell.length_a   1.000
_cell.length_b   1.000
_cell.length_c   1.000
_cell.angle_alpha   90.00
_cell.angle_beta   90.00
_cell.angle_gamma   90.00
#
_symmetry.space_group_name_H-M   'P 1'
#
loop_
_entity.id
_entity.type
_entity.pdbx_description
1 polymer ?
#
loop_
_entity_poly.entity_id
_entity_poly.type
_entity_poly.pdbx_seq_one_letter_code
_entity_poly.pdbx_strand_id
1 'polypeptide(L)'
;MNRTLIQMLSIFVNDNRNDWDDHLPYLLMAYRSTIQDSTGFAPHKLMFGRDMMCPIDIISGFMPKNENILCPVQYVEWVKHTLSLTYEFVNSNLNRAASRQKKNYDRGAKPRAFDEGSFVWRWYPPKAGLKLALGWTGPYHVEKKLSDVLYKIRLLPERRFLVVHVDHLKSYTGLNRPNGWEIEESELDNSFVELPMMKPKILILLTT
;
A
#
# COMPACT_ATOMS: atom_id res chain seq x y z
N MET A 1 -11.00 -2.37 -8.17
CA MET A 1 -12.18 -3.23 -8.36
C MET A 1 -13.01 -3.35 -7.07
N ASN A 2 -12.48 -3.96 -5.99
CA ASN A 2 -13.27 -4.15 -4.76
C ASN A 2 -13.88 -2.86 -4.21
N ARG A 3 -13.14 -1.75 -4.27
CA ARG A 3 -13.66 -0.42 -3.89
C ARG A 3 -14.96 -0.06 -4.63
N THR A 4 -15.00 -0.24 -5.95
CA THR A 4 -16.16 0.10 -6.79
C THR A 4 -17.35 -0.79 -6.48
N LEU A 5 -17.13 -2.11 -6.35
CA LEU A 5 -18.21 -3.05 -6.03
C LEU A 5 -18.77 -2.80 -4.62
N ILE A 6 -17.91 -2.56 -3.63
CA ILE A 6 -18.33 -2.22 -2.27
C ILE A 6 -19.10 -0.89 -2.27
N GLN A 7 -18.67 0.10 -3.05
CA GLN A 7 -19.39 1.37 -3.19
C GLN A 7 -20.78 1.17 -3.79
N MET A 8 -20.88 0.40 -4.88
CA MET A 8 -22.19 0.08 -5.48
C MET A 8 -23.08 -0.65 -4.47
N LEU A 9 -22.57 -1.71 -3.82
CA LEU A 9 -23.30 -2.43 -2.79
C LEU A 9 -23.76 -1.51 -1.65
N SER A 10 -22.89 -0.61 -1.17
CA SER A 10 -23.23 0.29 -0.05
C SER A 10 -24.39 1.24 -0.34
N ILE A 11 -24.75 1.44 -1.61
CA ILE A 11 -25.88 2.28 -2.04
C ILE A 11 -27.19 1.49 -2.03
N PHE A 12 -27.15 0.19 -2.38
CA PHE A 12 -28.36 -0.64 -2.55
C PHE A 12 -28.73 -1.46 -1.32
N VAL A 13 -27.76 -1.72 -0.44
CA VAL A 13 -27.94 -2.54 0.75
C VAL A 13 -28.72 -1.78 1.83
N ASN A 14 -29.65 -2.47 2.51
CA ASN A 14 -30.43 -1.95 3.63
C ASN A 14 -29.52 -1.53 4.81
N ASP A 15 -30.02 -0.66 5.71
CA ASP A 15 -29.38 -0.27 6.98
C ASP A 15 -28.88 -1.47 7.80
N ASN A 16 -29.64 -2.57 7.81
CA ASN A 16 -29.28 -3.81 8.51
C ASN A 16 -28.27 -4.69 7.77
N ARG A 17 -27.97 -4.40 6.50
CA ARG A 17 -26.98 -5.07 5.66
C ARG A 17 -27.15 -6.57 5.45
N ASN A 18 -28.38 -7.06 5.53
CA ASN A 18 -28.70 -8.48 5.46
C ASN A 18 -29.19 -8.96 4.08
N ASP A 19 -29.30 -8.06 3.10
CA ASP A 19 -29.87 -8.30 1.77
C ASP A 19 -28.85 -8.09 0.62
N TRP A 20 -27.56 -8.02 0.94
CA TRP A 20 -26.51 -7.67 -0.03
C TRP A 20 -26.32 -8.74 -1.11
N ASP A 21 -26.61 -9.99 -0.80
CA ASP A 21 -26.53 -11.14 -1.68
C ASP A 21 -27.63 -11.15 -2.73
N ASP A 22 -28.84 -10.69 -2.38
CA ASP A 22 -29.96 -10.52 -3.31
C ASP A 22 -29.65 -9.46 -4.39
N HIS A 23 -28.94 -8.39 -4.03
CA HIS A 23 -28.58 -7.31 -4.95
C HIS A 23 -27.37 -7.61 -5.84
N LEU A 24 -26.57 -8.61 -5.45
CA LEU A 24 -25.28 -8.91 -6.10
C LEU A 24 -25.42 -9.24 -7.60
N PRO A 25 -26.38 -10.06 -8.07
CA PRO A 25 -26.51 -10.37 -9.50
C PRO A 25 -26.77 -9.13 -10.36
N TYR A 26 -27.64 -8.22 -9.88
CA TYR A 26 -27.99 -6.98 -10.57
C TYR A 26 -26.79 -6.03 -10.67
N LEU A 27 -26.04 -5.87 -9.57
CA LEU A 27 -24.84 -5.05 -9.54
C LEU A 27 -23.73 -5.61 -10.43
N LEU A 28 -23.56 -6.93 -10.44
CA LEU A 28 -22.59 -7.58 -11.33
C LEU A 28 -22.98 -7.42 -12.80
N MET A 29 -24.28 -7.48 -13.14
CA MET A 29 -24.75 -7.17 -14.48
C MET A 29 -24.38 -5.73 -14.86
N ALA A 30 -24.76 -4.76 -14.02
CA ALA A 30 -24.43 -3.35 -14.25
C ALA A 30 -22.91 -3.14 -14.44
N TYR A 31 -22.09 -3.71 -13.55
CA TYR A 31 -20.63 -3.62 -13.64
C TYR A 31 -20.07 -4.21 -14.95
N ARG A 32 -20.65 -5.31 -15.45
CA ARG A 32 -20.23 -5.97 -16.70
C ARG A 32 -20.63 -5.18 -17.95
N SER A 33 -21.73 -4.41 -17.91
CA SER A 33 -22.17 -3.52 -19.01
C SER A 33 -21.50 -2.16 -19.02
N THR A 34 -21.08 -1.64 -17.87
CA THR A 34 -20.57 -0.27 -17.78
C THR A 34 -19.13 -0.18 -18.29
N ILE A 35 -18.88 0.85 -19.12
CA ILE A 35 -17.54 1.19 -19.60
C ILE A 35 -16.66 1.63 -18.43
N GLN A 36 -15.49 1.00 -18.26
CA GLN A 36 -14.54 1.36 -17.21
C GLN A 36 -13.55 2.41 -17.74
N ASP A 37 -13.29 3.47 -16.96
CA ASP A 37 -12.39 4.56 -17.37
C ASP A 37 -10.95 4.08 -17.68
N SER A 38 -10.46 3.06 -16.96
CA SER A 38 -9.10 2.55 -17.15
C SER A 38 -8.92 1.74 -18.43
N THR A 39 -9.97 1.01 -18.88
CA THR A 39 -9.90 0.17 -20.08
C THR A 39 -10.54 0.83 -21.29
N GLY A 40 -11.48 1.76 -21.08
CA GLY A 40 -12.29 2.39 -22.13
C GLY A 40 -13.39 1.48 -22.70
N PHE A 41 -13.57 0.27 -22.14
CA PHE A 41 -14.57 -0.70 -22.58
C PHE A 41 -15.25 -1.39 -21.41
N ALA A 42 -16.44 -1.94 -21.67
CA ALA A 42 -17.18 -2.76 -20.71
C ALA A 42 -16.50 -4.13 -20.52
N PRO A 43 -16.42 -4.68 -19.29
CA PRO A 43 -15.80 -5.98 -19.04
C PRO A 43 -16.39 -7.13 -19.88
N HIS A 44 -17.70 -7.12 -20.12
CA HIS A 44 -18.35 -8.13 -20.98
C HIS A 44 -17.78 -8.11 -22.40
N LYS A 45 -17.57 -6.92 -22.97
CA LYS A 45 -17.04 -6.76 -24.33
C LYS A 45 -15.62 -7.29 -24.45
N LEU A 46 -14.79 -7.09 -23.43
CA LEU A 46 -13.41 -7.59 -23.41
C LEU A 46 -13.34 -9.12 -23.34
N MET A 47 -14.32 -9.75 -22.67
CA MET A 47 -14.37 -11.20 -22.53
C MET A 47 -14.97 -11.87 -23.79
N PHE A 48 -16.08 -11.36 -24.29
CA PHE A 48 -16.88 -12.01 -25.35
C PHE A 48 -16.77 -11.35 -26.73
N GLY A 49 -16.06 -10.23 -26.86
CA GLY A 49 -15.92 -9.48 -28.12
C GLY A 49 -17.18 -8.74 -28.58
N ARG A 50 -18.24 -8.75 -27.77
CA ARG A 50 -19.56 -8.19 -28.10
C ARG A 50 -20.14 -7.42 -26.92
N ASP A 51 -20.99 -6.45 -27.24
CA ASP A 51 -21.70 -5.68 -26.22
C ASP A 51 -22.73 -6.56 -25.50
N MET A 52 -22.94 -6.27 -24.21
CA MET A 52 -23.92 -6.98 -23.40
C MET A 52 -25.31 -6.40 -23.69
N MET A 53 -26.29 -7.28 -23.93
CA MET A 53 -27.69 -6.87 -24.03
C MET A 53 -28.26 -6.71 -22.63
N CYS A 54 -28.62 -5.47 -22.27
CA CYS A 54 -29.32 -5.18 -21.02
C CYS A 54 -30.83 -5.23 -21.23
N PRO A 55 -31.65 -5.48 -20.19
CA PRO A 55 -33.10 -5.48 -20.31
C PRO A 55 -33.67 -4.19 -20.93
N ILE A 56 -33.05 -3.06 -20.65
CA ILE A 56 -33.43 -1.76 -21.23
C ILE A 56 -33.22 -1.70 -22.75
N ASP A 57 -32.19 -2.35 -23.28
CA ASP A 57 -31.91 -2.38 -24.71
C ASP A 57 -32.99 -3.16 -25.44
N ILE A 58 -33.46 -4.26 -24.84
CA ILE A 58 -34.55 -5.09 -25.36
C ILE A 58 -35.86 -4.28 -25.39
N ILE A 59 -36.20 -3.60 -24.28
CA ILE A 59 -37.42 -2.78 -24.18
C ILE A 59 -37.37 -1.60 -25.17
N SER A 60 -36.19 -1.01 -25.35
CA SER A 60 -35.99 0.13 -26.26
C SER A 60 -35.90 -0.29 -27.74
N GLY A 61 -35.96 -1.60 -28.05
CA GLY A 61 -35.81 -2.11 -29.41
C GLY A 61 -34.40 -1.93 -29.98
N PHE A 62 -33.41 -1.66 -29.14
CA PHE A 62 -32.02 -1.55 -29.57
C PHE A 62 -31.45 -2.95 -29.76
N MET A 63 -31.30 -3.36 -31.01
CA MET A 63 -30.58 -4.57 -31.38
C MET A 63 -29.21 -4.18 -31.95
N PRO A 64 -28.10 -4.71 -31.41
CA PRO A 64 -26.79 -4.49 -31.98
C PRO A 64 -26.80 -4.98 -33.43
N LYS A 65 -26.62 -4.04 -34.35
CA LYS A 65 -26.66 -4.25 -35.79
C LYS A 65 -25.46 -5.11 -36.23
N ASN A 66 -25.65 -6.42 -36.28
CA ASN A 66 -24.76 -7.34 -37.01
C ASN A 66 -25.17 -7.41 -38.48
N GLU A 67 -25.37 -6.26 -39.13
CA GLU A 67 -26.01 -6.14 -40.45
C GLU A 67 -25.26 -6.87 -41.59
N ASN A 68 -24.02 -7.33 -41.35
CA ASN A 68 -23.14 -7.92 -42.37
C ASN A 68 -22.64 -9.35 -42.05
N ILE A 69 -23.19 -10.04 -41.03
CA ILE A 69 -22.73 -11.38 -40.66
C ILE A 69 -23.71 -12.43 -41.20
N LEU A 70 -23.35 -13.03 -42.34
CA LEU A 70 -24.23 -13.94 -43.06
C LEU A 70 -24.02 -15.42 -42.66
N CYS A 71 -22.86 -15.77 -42.10
CA CYS A 71 -22.57 -17.14 -41.67
C CYS A 71 -21.77 -17.23 -40.35
N PRO A 72 -21.82 -18.39 -39.65
CA PRO A 72 -21.10 -18.58 -38.39
C PRO A 72 -19.57 -18.41 -38.49
N VAL A 73 -18.98 -18.73 -39.64
CA VAL A 73 -17.52 -18.60 -39.84
C VAL A 73 -17.12 -17.12 -39.87
N GLN A 74 -17.85 -16.29 -40.62
CA GLN A 74 -17.65 -14.84 -40.66
C GLN A 74 -17.85 -14.20 -39.27
N TYR A 75 -18.80 -14.71 -38.48
CA TYR A 75 -19.00 -14.23 -37.11
C TYR A 75 -17.76 -14.45 -36.24
N VAL A 76 -17.18 -15.65 -36.26
CA VAL A 76 -16.00 -15.98 -35.46
C VAL A 76 -14.80 -15.14 -35.88
N GLU A 77 -14.61 -14.93 -37.18
CA GLU A 77 -13.53 -14.08 -37.70
C GLU A 77 -13.70 -12.63 -37.27
N TRP A 78 -14.93 -12.09 -37.34
CA TRP A 78 -15.26 -10.76 -36.86
C TRP A 78 -15.02 -10.60 -35.35
N VAL A 79 -15.44 -11.56 -34.52
CA VAL A 79 -15.19 -11.54 -33.07
C VAL A 79 -13.70 -11.53 -32.77
N LYS A 80 -12.93 -12.40 -33.44
CA LYS A 80 -11.46 -12.45 -33.26
C LYS A 80 -10.80 -11.13 -33.63
N HIS A 81 -11.15 -10.58 -34.79
CA HIS A 81 -10.61 -9.29 -35.24
C HIS A 81 -10.96 -8.15 -34.28
N THR A 82 -12.23 -8.09 -33.85
CA THR A 82 -12.71 -7.10 -32.89
C THR A 82 -11.96 -7.20 -31.56
N LEU A 83 -11.79 -8.41 -31.03
CA LEU A 83 -11.05 -8.63 -29.78
C LEU A 83 -9.60 -8.16 -29.93
N SER A 84 -8.89 -8.55 -30.99
CA SER A 84 -7.51 -8.11 -31.22
C SER A 84 -7.38 -6.59 -31.19
N LEU A 85 -8.22 -5.88 -31.95
CA LEU A 85 -8.23 -4.41 -31.97
C LEU A 85 -8.57 -3.80 -30.60
N THR A 86 -9.55 -4.37 -29.89
CA THR A 86 -9.91 -3.85 -28.57
C THR A 86 -8.77 -4.02 -27.56
N TYR A 87 -8.07 -5.16 -27.57
CA TYR A 87 -6.96 -5.42 -26.66
C TYR A 87 -5.78 -4.47 -26.89
N GLU A 88 -5.48 -4.13 -28.14
CA GLU A 88 -4.46 -3.13 -28.47
C GLU A 88 -4.78 -1.76 -27.84
N PHE A 89 -6.03 -1.30 -27.98
CA PHE A 89 -6.47 -0.04 -27.37
C PHE A 89 -6.48 -0.09 -25.84
N VAL A 90 -6.95 -1.21 -25.27
CA VAL A 90 -6.98 -1.42 -23.82
C VAL A 90 -5.58 -1.37 -23.24
N ASN A 91 -4.59 -1.99 -23.88
CA ASN A 91 -3.22 -2.00 -23.38
C ASN A 91 -2.65 -0.58 -23.28
N SER A 92 -2.85 0.22 -24.32
CA SER A 92 -2.47 1.64 -24.33
C SER A 92 -3.17 2.45 -23.23
N ASN A 93 -4.47 2.23 -23.03
CA ASN A 93 -5.23 2.88 -21.96
C ASN A 93 -4.79 2.45 -20.56
N LEU A 94 -4.55 1.17 -20.34
CA LEU A 94 -4.06 0.64 -19.07
C LEU A 94 -2.70 1.22 -18.72
N ASN A 95 -1.78 1.32 -19.68
CA ASN A 95 -0.48 1.95 -19.47
C ASN A 95 -0.60 3.43 -19.08
N ARG A 96 -1.50 4.16 -19.75
CA ARG A 96 -1.79 5.56 -19.43
C ARG A 96 -2.44 5.71 -18.05
N ALA A 97 -3.40 4.85 -17.73
CA ALA A 97 -4.10 4.84 -16.44
C ALA A 97 -3.15 4.48 -15.30
N ALA A 98 -2.29 3.47 -15.48
CA ALA A 98 -1.25 3.08 -14.52
C ALA A 98 -0.27 4.23 -14.27
N SER A 99 0.21 4.89 -15.34
CA SER A 99 1.08 6.06 -15.23
C SER A 99 0.42 7.21 -14.46
N ARG A 100 -0.86 7.49 -14.73
CA ARG A 100 -1.65 8.50 -14.03
C ARG A 100 -1.86 8.15 -12.56
N GLN A 101 -2.21 6.90 -12.26
CA GLN A 101 -2.38 6.42 -10.89
C GLN A 101 -1.08 6.50 -10.10
N LYS A 102 0.04 6.09 -10.70
CA LYS A 102 1.37 6.22 -10.11
C LYS A 102 1.71 7.67 -9.80
N LYS A 103 1.58 8.58 -10.79
CA LYS A 103 1.81 10.02 -10.56
C LYS A 103 0.96 10.58 -9.42
N ASN A 104 -0.31 10.22 -9.36
CA ASN A 104 -1.21 10.67 -8.31
C ASN A 104 -0.82 10.12 -6.93
N TYR A 105 -0.40 8.85 -6.86
CA TYR A 105 0.08 8.24 -5.63
C TYR A 105 1.39 8.91 -5.16
N ASP A 106 2.35 9.04 -6.07
CA ASP A 106 3.67 9.60 -5.79
C ASP A 106 3.62 11.11 -5.45
N ARG A 107 2.60 11.86 -5.91
CA ARG A 107 2.46 13.31 -5.67
C ARG A 107 2.49 13.69 -4.18
N GLY A 108 1.95 12.84 -3.32
CA GLY A 108 1.93 13.04 -1.87
C GLY A 108 2.97 12.22 -1.10
N ALA A 109 3.71 11.36 -1.80
CA ALA A 109 4.67 10.45 -1.17
C ALA A 109 5.90 11.26 -0.73
N LYS A 110 6.17 11.21 0.58
CA LYS A 110 7.41 11.77 1.13
C LYS A 110 8.42 10.64 1.24
N PRO A 111 9.63 10.78 0.68
CA PRO A 111 10.67 9.78 0.89
C PRO A 111 10.95 9.69 2.39
N ARG A 112 10.80 8.48 2.93
CA ARG A 112 11.16 8.15 4.30
C ARG A 112 12.33 7.19 4.22
N ALA A 113 13.42 7.56 4.84
CA ALA A 113 14.56 6.69 5.03
C ALA A 113 14.92 6.71 6.51
N PHE A 114 15.22 5.53 7.03
CA PHE A 114 15.71 5.34 8.38
C PHE A 114 17.08 4.68 8.30
N ASP A 115 18.00 5.15 9.13
CA ASP A 115 19.33 4.57 9.24
C ASP A 115 19.31 3.36 10.18
N GLU A 116 20.21 2.41 9.93
CA GLU A 116 20.45 1.29 10.83
C GLU A 116 20.94 1.82 12.18
N GLY A 117 20.41 1.30 13.28
CA GLY A 117 20.68 1.81 14.63
C GLY A 117 19.69 2.87 15.13
N SER A 118 18.85 3.43 14.25
CA SER A 118 17.84 4.43 14.65
C SER A 118 16.62 3.79 15.34
N PHE A 119 15.93 4.57 16.16
CA PHE A 119 14.66 4.17 16.77
C PHE A 119 13.47 4.69 15.96
N VAL A 120 12.45 3.85 15.80
CA VAL A 120 11.24 4.14 15.02
C VAL A 120 9.99 3.67 15.75
N TRP A 121 8.90 4.41 15.60
CA TRP A 121 7.56 3.96 15.92
C TRP A 121 7.00 3.11 14.79
N ARG A 122 6.24 2.07 15.13
CA ARG A 122 5.50 1.22 14.20
C ARG A 122 4.01 1.52 14.29
N TRP A 123 3.36 1.69 13.14
CA TRP A 123 1.91 1.77 13.06
C TRP A 123 1.29 0.37 13.04
N TYR A 124 0.29 0.18 13.90
CA TYR A 124 -0.60 -0.96 13.93
C TYR A 124 -2.02 -0.45 14.21
N PRO A 125 -2.96 -0.58 13.27
CA PRO A 125 -4.29 -0.02 13.44
C PRO A 125 -4.99 -0.65 14.66
N PRO A 126 -5.64 0.16 15.53
CA PRO A 126 -6.37 -0.37 16.67
C PRO A 126 -7.53 -1.24 16.21
N LYS A 127 -7.87 -2.27 17.01
CA LYS A 127 -8.98 -3.18 16.71
C LYS A 127 -10.30 -2.40 16.60
N ALA A 128 -11.20 -2.88 15.74
CA ALA A 128 -12.55 -2.33 15.62
C ALA A 128 -13.23 -2.26 17.01
N GLY A 129 -13.76 -1.09 17.36
CA GLY A 129 -14.34 -0.80 18.68
C GLY A 129 -13.42 -0.02 19.64
N LEU A 130 -12.11 0.02 19.41
CA LEU A 130 -11.14 0.78 20.22
C LEU A 130 -10.67 2.04 19.48
N LYS A 131 -11.62 2.88 19.06
CA LYS A 131 -11.36 4.08 18.23
C LYS A 131 -10.39 5.10 18.88
N LEU A 132 -10.24 5.05 20.20
CA LEU A 132 -9.38 5.95 20.98
C LEU A 132 -8.01 5.33 21.36
N ALA A 133 -7.72 4.09 20.97
CA ALA A 133 -6.42 3.48 21.25
C ALA A 133 -5.33 4.06 20.34
N LEU A 134 -4.14 4.30 20.90
CA LEU A 134 -2.96 4.69 20.13
C LEU A 134 -2.52 3.53 19.23
N GLY A 135 -2.65 3.70 17.91
CA GLY A 135 -2.17 2.71 16.93
C GLY A 135 -0.66 2.74 16.71
N TRP A 136 0.07 3.72 17.26
CA TRP A 136 1.53 3.75 17.20
C TRP A 136 2.10 2.98 18.39
N THR A 137 2.89 1.95 18.10
CA THR A 137 3.62 1.16 19.09
C THR A 137 5.12 1.34 18.91
N GLY A 138 5.87 1.18 19.99
CA GLY A 138 7.32 1.34 19.97
C GLY A 138 7.80 1.99 21.24
N PRO A 139 9.05 2.48 21.25
CA PRO A 139 9.99 2.57 20.12
C PRO A 139 10.71 1.25 19.76
N TYR A 140 10.88 1.00 18.46
CA TYR A 140 11.60 -0.15 17.91
C TYR A 140 12.97 0.27 17.38
N HIS A 141 13.99 -0.56 17.54
CA HIS A 141 15.31 -0.40 16.94
C HIS A 141 15.32 -0.95 15.50
N VAL A 142 15.85 -0.16 14.56
CA VAL A 142 16.11 -0.58 13.17
C VAL A 142 17.41 -1.36 13.14
N GLU A 143 17.34 -2.68 12.96
CA GLU A 143 18.56 -3.50 12.88
C GLU A 143 19.17 -3.47 11.48
N LYS A 144 18.33 -3.62 10.44
CA LYS A 144 18.81 -3.70 9.07
C LYS A 144 17.82 -3.14 8.07
N LYS A 145 18.32 -2.41 7.08
CA LYS A 145 17.57 -2.02 5.88
C LYS A 145 17.64 -3.17 4.86
N LEU A 146 16.51 -3.85 4.62
CA LEU A 146 16.44 -4.96 3.65
C LEU A 146 16.28 -4.44 2.21
N SER A 147 15.52 -3.36 2.05
CA SER A 147 15.26 -2.67 0.78
C SER A 147 14.94 -1.20 1.08
N ASP A 148 14.78 -0.35 0.06
CA ASP A 148 14.31 1.03 0.23
C ASP A 148 12.95 1.14 0.91
N VAL A 149 12.17 0.05 0.86
CA VAL A 149 10.79 0.01 1.36
C VAL A 149 10.64 -0.87 2.61
N LEU A 150 11.54 -1.84 2.83
CA LEU A 150 11.40 -2.86 3.86
C LEU A 150 12.52 -2.77 4.89
N TYR A 151 12.10 -2.72 6.15
CA TYR A 151 13.00 -2.59 7.30
C TYR A 151 12.80 -3.74 8.27
N LYS A 152 13.91 -4.25 8.80
CA LYS A 152 13.93 -5.24 9.87
C LYS A 152 14.08 -4.52 11.21
N ILE A 153 13.03 -4.56 12.02
CA ILE A 153 12.93 -3.84 13.29
C ILE A 153 12.75 -4.80 14.46
N ARG A 154 13.13 -4.35 15.66
CA ARG A 154 13.05 -5.14 16.89
C ARG A 154 12.67 -4.24 18.07
N LEU A 155 11.80 -4.72 18.97
CA LEU A 155 11.36 -3.93 20.13
C LEU A 155 12.39 -3.93 21.26
N LEU A 156 12.93 -5.10 21.59
CA LEU A 156 13.89 -5.37 22.66
C LEU A 156 14.87 -6.45 22.16
N PRO A 157 16.12 -6.51 22.65
CA PRO A 157 17.13 -7.49 22.23
C PRO A 157 16.62 -8.94 22.21
N GLU A 158 15.85 -9.34 23.22
CA GLU A 158 15.29 -10.70 23.38
C GLU A 158 14.10 -11.01 22.46
N ARG A 159 13.48 -9.99 21.87
CA ARG A 159 12.26 -10.16 21.04
C ARG A 159 12.62 -10.52 19.59
N ARG A 160 11.68 -11.21 18.95
CA ARG A 160 11.76 -11.55 17.52
C ARG A 160 11.75 -10.30 16.65
N PHE A 161 12.42 -10.42 15.51
CA PHE A 161 12.43 -9.41 14.47
C PHE A 161 11.10 -9.34 13.73
N LEU A 162 10.80 -8.16 13.21
CA LEU A 162 9.66 -7.89 12.37
C LEU A 162 10.13 -7.22 11.10
N VAL A 163 9.62 -7.67 9.95
CA VAL A 163 9.84 -7.01 8.66
C VAL A 163 8.63 -6.12 8.39
N VAL A 164 8.86 -4.82 8.25
CA VAL A 164 7.79 -3.82 8.16
C VAL A 164 8.07 -2.87 7.00
N HIS A 165 7.00 -2.45 6.33
CA HIS A 165 7.02 -1.44 5.27
C HIS A 165 7.27 -0.04 5.84
N VAL A 166 8.06 0.77 5.16
CA VAL A 166 8.47 2.12 5.58
C VAL A 166 7.30 3.06 5.90
N ASP A 167 6.19 2.93 5.19
CA ASP A 167 4.97 3.72 5.44
C ASP A 167 4.35 3.48 6.83
N HIS A 168 4.59 2.30 7.41
CA HIS A 168 4.15 1.98 8.77
C HIS A 168 5.18 2.41 9.82
N LEU A 169 6.24 3.13 9.44
CA LEU A 169 7.27 3.60 10.34
C LEU A 169 7.28 5.12 10.45
N LYS A 170 7.64 5.59 11.65
CA LYS A 170 7.84 7.02 11.94
C LYS A 170 9.08 7.20 12.81
N SER A 171 9.87 8.24 12.55
CA SER A 171 11.07 8.52 13.33
C SER A 171 10.74 8.75 14.81
N TYR A 172 11.56 8.21 15.70
CA TYR A 172 11.51 8.50 17.13
C TYR A 172 12.34 9.76 17.43
N THR A 173 11.70 10.77 18.02
CA THR A 173 12.33 12.07 18.34
C THR A 173 12.73 12.20 19.82
N GLY A 174 12.79 11.10 20.56
CA GLY A 174 13.21 11.14 21.97
C GLY A 174 14.72 11.25 22.10
N LEU A 175 15.18 12.13 22.99
CA LEU A 175 16.61 12.38 23.29
C LEU A 175 17.29 11.18 23.97
N ASN A 176 16.53 10.34 24.67
CA ASN A 176 17.05 9.19 25.41
C ASN A 176 16.78 7.90 24.65
N ARG A 177 17.73 6.96 24.72
CA ARG A 177 17.45 5.58 24.33
C ARG A 177 16.25 5.08 25.15
N PRO A 178 15.30 4.38 24.51
CA PRO A 178 14.15 3.88 25.22
C PRO A 178 14.55 2.90 26.32
N ASN A 179 13.88 2.96 27.47
CA ASN A 179 14.12 2.05 28.61
C ASN A 179 14.15 0.58 28.12
N GLY A 180 15.25 -0.13 28.41
CA GLY A 180 15.51 -1.50 27.94
C GLY A 180 16.53 -1.63 26.79
N TRP A 181 17.08 -0.51 26.30
CA TRP A 181 18.24 -0.44 25.37
C TRP A 181 19.45 0.30 25.97
N GLU A 182 19.49 0.42 27.30
CA GLU A 182 20.66 0.89 28.03
C GLU A 182 21.80 -0.11 27.81
N ILE A 183 22.95 0.38 27.33
CA ILE A 183 24.18 -0.42 27.35
C ILE A 183 24.61 -0.41 28.82
N GLU A 184 24.75 -1.57 29.44
CA GLU A 184 25.60 -1.68 30.63
C GLU A 184 27.02 -1.28 30.20
N GLU A 185 27.44 -0.06 30.51
CA GLU A 185 28.85 0.35 30.49
C GLU A 185 29.60 -0.40 31.60
N SER A 186 29.70 -1.72 31.48
CA SER A 186 30.35 -2.60 32.44
C SER A 186 31.66 -3.21 31.94
N GLU A 187 32.08 -2.99 30.68
CA GLU A 187 33.32 -3.59 30.16
C GLU A 187 34.14 -2.67 29.23
N LEU A 188 34.19 -1.37 29.51
CA LEU A 188 35.19 -0.47 28.92
C LEU A 188 35.78 0.48 29.96
N ASP A 189 36.34 -0.04 31.06
CA ASP A 189 37.42 0.67 31.77
C ASP A 189 38.31 -0.27 32.63
N ASN A 190 39.01 -1.22 31.98
CA ASN A 190 40.08 -1.97 32.65
C ASN A 190 41.37 -2.08 31.82
N SER A 191 41.59 -1.10 30.93
CA SER A 191 42.87 -0.96 30.24
C SER A 191 43.28 0.51 30.11
N PHE A 192 43.29 1.24 31.23
CA PHE A 192 44.16 2.40 31.37
C PHE A 192 45.40 1.98 32.16
N VAL A 193 46.41 1.51 31.43
CA VAL A 193 47.74 1.22 31.96
C VAL A 193 48.32 2.53 32.49
N GLU A 194 48.65 2.55 33.78
CA GLU A 194 49.45 3.58 34.44
C GLU A 194 50.72 3.89 33.63
N LEU A 195 50.89 5.16 33.27
CA LEU A 195 52.21 5.74 33.03
C LEU A 195 52.37 6.98 33.94
N PRO A 196 53.56 7.18 34.53
CA PRO A 196 53.71 7.90 35.78
C PRO A 196 53.65 9.43 35.61
N MET A 197 53.01 10.06 36.59
CA MET A 197 52.98 11.50 36.84
C MET A 197 54.38 12.16 36.76
N MET A 198 54.57 13.05 35.78
CA MET A 198 55.55 14.14 35.90
C MET A 198 54.93 15.26 36.75
N LYS A 199 55.52 15.51 37.94
CA LYS A 199 55.11 16.58 38.85
C LYS A 199 55.43 17.97 38.24
N PRO A 200 54.48 18.91 38.19
CA PRO A 200 54.83 20.32 38.04
C PRO A 200 55.34 20.88 39.39
N LYS A 201 56.58 21.36 39.44
CA LYS A 201 57.07 22.19 40.54
C LYS A 201 56.40 23.56 40.43
N ILE A 202 55.49 23.86 41.34
CA ILE A 202 55.07 25.23 41.65
C ILE A 202 55.48 25.49 43.11
N LEU A 203 56.50 26.31 43.29
CA LEU A 203 56.95 26.81 44.59
C LEU A 203 56.23 28.15 44.83
N ILE A 204 55.47 28.24 45.92
CA ILE A 204 54.90 29.46 46.51
C ILE A 204 55.37 29.44 47.99
N LEU A 205 55.76 30.48 48.74
CA LEU A 205 55.56 31.94 48.79
C LEU A 205 56.69 32.64 49.62
N LEU A 206 56.99 33.90 49.28
CA LEU A 206 57.19 35.14 50.07
C LEU A 206 57.95 35.24 51.43
N THR A 207 58.55 36.45 51.62
CA THR A 207 59.13 37.10 52.84
C THR A 207 60.55 36.64 53.24
N THR A 208 61.54 37.47 53.60
CA THR A 208 61.67 38.86 54.11
C THR A 208 62.92 39.51 53.49
#